data_AF-A0A011PEL0-F1
#
_entry.id   AF-A0A011PEL0-F1
#
_cell.length_a   1.000
_cell.length_b   1.000
_cell.length_c   1.000
_cell.angle_alpha   90.00
_cell.angle_beta   90.00
_cell.angle_gamma   90.00
#
_symmetry.space_group_name_H-M   'P 1'
#
loop_
_entity.id
_entity.type
_entity.pdbx_description
1 polymer ?
#
loop_
_entity_poly.entity_id
_entity_poly.type
_entity_poly.pdbx_seq_one_letter_code
_entity_poly.pdbx_strand_id
1 'polypeptide(L)'
;MEAIIKREAWNKGKLVGQKPPLKPKDIWAIRIYLQNAHAVRDLAMFNLAIDSKLRGCDLVSLRVRDVTHGSQVLPRAIVVQRKTQRPV
;
A
#
# COMPACT_ATOMS: atom_id res chain seq x y z
N MET A 1 13.47 -33.07 -1.98
CA MET A 1 12.72 -32.05 -2.73
C MET A 1 11.49 -31.70 -1.90
N GLU A 2 11.52 -30.61 -1.15
CA GLU A 2 10.34 -30.17 -0.39
C GLU A 2 9.28 -29.68 -1.38
N ALA A 3 8.08 -30.26 -1.31
CA ALA A 3 6.96 -29.81 -2.11
C ALA A 3 6.54 -28.42 -1.66
N ILE A 4 6.68 -27.42 -2.54
CA ILE A 4 6.15 -26.08 -2.32
C ILE A 4 4.62 -26.20 -2.27
N ILE A 5 4.05 -26.19 -1.06
CA ILE A 5 2.60 -26.13 -0.88
C ILE A 5 2.14 -24.76 -1.36
N LYS A 6 1.64 -24.68 -2.59
CA LYS A 6 0.97 -23.48 -3.11
C LYS A 6 -0.30 -23.29 -2.30
N ARG A 7 -0.28 -22.36 -1.34
CA ARG A 7 -1.50 -21.87 -0.68
C ARG A 7 -2.40 -21.25 -1.73
N GLU A 8 -3.49 -21.93 -2.03
CA GLU A 8 -4.51 -21.44 -2.92
C GLU A 8 -5.30 -20.34 -2.20
N ALA A 9 -5.56 -19.22 -2.89
CA ALA A 9 -6.30 -18.12 -2.29
C ALA A 9 -7.74 -18.55 -2.00
N TRP A 10 -8.28 -18.16 -0.83
CA TRP A 10 -9.61 -18.57 -0.36
C TRP A 10 -10.76 -18.25 -1.34
N ASN A 11 -10.53 -17.29 -2.22
CA ASN A 11 -11.47 -16.77 -3.21
C ASN A 11 -11.17 -17.22 -4.65
N LYS A 12 -10.22 -18.12 -4.87
CA LYS A 12 -9.90 -18.59 -6.23
C LYS A 12 -11.12 -19.27 -6.85
N GLY A 13 -11.47 -18.88 -8.08
CA GLY A 13 -12.66 -19.37 -8.78
C GLY A 13 -14.00 -18.82 -8.28
N LYS A 14 -14.01 -17.93 -7.28
CA LYS A 14 -15.24 -17.31 -6.74
C LYS A 14 -15.41 -15.88 -7.26
N LEU A 15 -16.61 -15.54 -7.71
CA LEU A 15 -17.00 -14.16 -8.00
C LEU A 15 -17.28 -13.43 -6.67
N VAL A 16 -16.28 -12.75 -6.13
CA VAL A 16 -16.33 -12.11 -4.80
C VAL A 16 -17.00 -10.72 -4.79
N GLY A 17 -17.49 -10.24 -5.94
CA GLY A 17 -18.09 -8.92 -6.07
C GLY A 17 -17.10 -7.77 -5.80
N GLN A 18 -17.63 -6.55 -5.76
CA GLN A 18 -16.84 -5.37 -5.40
C GLN A 18 -16.57 -5.36 -3.88
N LYS A 19 -15.30 -5.19 -3.49
CA LYS A 19 -14.96 -4.95 -2.09
C LYS A 19 -15.36 -3.52 -1.70
N PRO A 20 -16.07 -3.31 -0.59
CA PRO A 20 -16.41 -1.97 -0.14
C PRO A 20 -15.14 -1.18 0.21
N PRO A 21 -15.13 0.15 0.01
CA PRO A 21 -14.03 1.00 0.47
C PRO A 21 -13.98 1.05 2.00
N LEU A 22 -12.82 1.40 2.55
CA LEU A 22 -12.68 1.68 3.98
C LEU A 22 -13.48 2.92 4.37
N LYS A 23 -14.22 2.86 5.47
CA LYS A 23 -14.91 4.02 6.05
C LYS A 23 -13.90 4.86 6.86
N PRO A 24 -14.16 6.16 7.09
CA PRO A 24 -13.28 7.00 7.91
C PRO A 24 -12.99 6.41 9.30
N LYS A 25 -13.99 5.77 9.93
CA LYS A 25 -13.83 5.07 11.21
C LYS A 25 -12.86 3.88 11.13
N ASP A 26 -12.85 3.15 10.01
CA ASP A 26 -11.99 1.99 9.80
C ASP A 26 -10.54 2.46 9.61
N ILE A 27 -10.34 3.55 8.86
CA ILE A 27 -9.04 4.20 8.68
C ILE A 27 -8.48 4.65 10.03
N TRP A 28 -9.31 5.29 10.86
CA TRP A 28 -8.90 5.75 12.19
C TRP A 28 -8.52 4.58 13.11
N ALA A 29 -9.33 3.53 13.14
CA ALA A 29 -9.04 2.32 13.91
C ALA A 29 -7.70 1.67 13.50
N ILE A 30 -7.45 1.55 12.19
CA ILE A 30 -6.19 0.99 11.67
C ILE A 30 -5.00 1.89 12.05
N ARG A 31 -5.12 3.22 11.92
CA ARG A 31 -4.06 4.16 12.32
C ARG A 31 -3.69 4.00 13.79
N ILE A 32 -4.67 3.97 14.67
CA ILE A 32 -4.44 3.82 16.11
C ILE A 32 -3.80 2.49 16.45
N TYR A 33 -4.30 1.41 15.83
CA TYR A 33 -3.71 0.10 16.02
C TYR A 33 -2.21 0.10 15.67
N LEU A 34 -1.83 0.65 14.52
CA LEU A 34 -0.43 0.73 14.08
C LEU A 34 0.41 1.67 14.94
N GLN A 35 -0.16 2.78 15.40
CA GLN A 35 0.49 3.71 16.32
C GLN A 35 0.81 3.05 17.67
N ASN A 36 -0.17 2.37 18.26
CA ASN A 36 -0.02 1.67 19.55
C ASN A 36 0.97 0.50 19.46
N ALA A 37 1.03 -0.16 18.29
CA ALA A 37 2.01 -1.22 18.03
C ALA A 37 3.42 -0.68 17.73
N HIS A 38 3.63 0.64 17.71
CA HIS A 38 4.88 1.28 17.26
C HIS A 38 5.36 0.80 15.87
N ALA A 39 4.41 0.41 15.00
CA ALA A 39 4.70 -0.10 13.67
C ALA A 39 4.94 1.06 12.67
N VAL A 40 6.04 1.80 12.87
CA VAL A 40 6.34 3.06 12.15
C VAL A 40 6.29 2.88 10.64
N ARG A 41 6.90 1.81 10.11
CA ARG A 41 6.91 1.52 8.67
C ARG A 41 5.49 1.30 8.15
N ASP A 42 4.71 0.46 8.81
CA ASP A 42 3.38 0.09 8.34
C ASP A 42 2.40 1.25 8.43
N LEU A 43 2.52 2.07 9.49
CA LEU A 43 1.77 3.32 9.63
C LEU A 43 2.10 4.30 8.50
N ALA A 44 3.38 4.48 8.17
CA ALA A 44 3.81 5.34 7.07
C ALA A 44 3.28 4.83 5.72
N MET A 45 3.39 3.52 5.46
CA MET A 45 2.89 2.89 4.25
C MET A 45 1.37 2.99 4.12
N PHE A 46 0.63 2.80 5.22
CA PHE A 46 -0.83 2.92 5.24
C PHE A 46 -1.28 4.34 4.91
N ASN A 47 -0.64 5.34 5.52
CA ASN A 47 -0.92 6.74 5.24
C ASN A 47 -0.59 7.12 3.79
N LEU A 48 0.57 6.68 3.29
CA LEU A 48 0.99 6.92 1.93
C LEU A 48 0.08 6.24 0.90
N ALA A 49 -0.45 5.05 1.20
CA ALA A 49 -1.41 4.36 0.34
C ALA A 49 -2.70 5.15 0.14
N ILE A 50 -3.21 5.76 1.21
CA ILE A 50 -4.44 6.57 1.18
C ILE A 50 -4.21 7.87 0.41
N ASP A 51 -3.08 8.53 0.65
CA ASP A 51 -2.73 9.81 0.02
C ASP A 51 -2.46 9.66 -1.49
N SER A 52 -1.63 8.68 -1.85
CA SER A 52 -1.15 8.50 -3.24
C SER A 52 -2.07 7.67 -4.11
N LYS A 53 -2.94 6.83 -3.53
CA LYS A 53 -3.79 5.86 -4.25
C LYS A 53 -3.00 4.93 -5.19
N LEU A 54 -1.73 4.67 -4.88
CA LEU A 54 -0.92 3.72 -5.63
C LEU A 54 -1.44 2.30 -5.47
N ARG A 55 -1.16 1.44 -6.46
CA ARG A 55 -1.39 0.01 -6.31
C ARG A 55 -0.45 -0.55 -5.26
N GLY A 56 -0.90 -1.56 -4.53
CA GLY A 56 -0.09 -2.15 -3.46
C GLY A 56 1.31 -2.57 -3.92
N CYS A 57 1.45 -3.15 -5.12
CA CYS A 57 2.76 -3.54 -5.66
C CYS A 57 3.68 -2.35 -6.00
N ASP A 58 3.11 -1.25 -6.50
CA ASP A 58 3.88 -0.03 -6.82
C ASP A 58 4.30 0.66 -5.51
N LEU A 59 3.37 0.77 -4.55
CA LEU A 59 3.61 1.36 -3.23
C LEU A 59 4.75 0.67 -2.47
N VAL A 60 4.71 -0.68 -2.35
CA VAL A 60 5.77 -1.43 -1.64
C VAL A 60 7.10 -1.46 -2.39
N SER A 61 7.13 -1.02 -3.65
CA SER A 61 8.35 -0.89 -4.44
C SER A 61 8.97 0.51 -4.38
N LEU A 62 8.33 1.48 -3.71
CA LEU A 62 8.85 2.85 -3.57
C LEU A 62 10.19 2.88 -2.86
N ARG A 63 11.05 3.79 -3.30
CA ARG A 63 12.34 4.10 -2.72
C ARG A 63 12.33 5.50 -2.13
N VAL A 64 13.23 5.76 -1.18
CA VAL A 64 13.40 7.10 -0.57
C VAL A 64 13.61 8.17 -1.64
N ARG A 65 14.48 7.91 -2.62
CA ARG A 65 14.76 8.82 -3.74
C ARG A 65 13.55 9.17 -4.61
N ASP A 66 12.48 8.39 -4.56
CA ASP A 66 11.27 8.65 -5.35
C ASP A 66 10.42 9.76 -4.71
N VAL A 67 10.65 10.04 -3.42
CA VAL A 67 9.89 11.03 -2.62
C VAL A 67 10.79 12.09 -1.95
N THR A 68 12.10 12.04 -2.17
CA THR A 68 13.06 13.00 -1.62
C THR A 68 13.99 13.56 -2.68
N HIS A 69 14.49 14.77 -2.44
CA HIS A 69 15.59 15.36 -3.18
C HIS A 69 16.65 15.85 -2.18
N GLY A 70 17.85 15.27 -2.24
CA GLY A 70 18.86 15.45 -1.20
C GLY A 70 18.34 14.97 0.17
N SER A 71 18.44 15.83 1.18
CA SER A 71 17.93 15.59 2.54
C SER A 71 16.50 16.08 2.78
N GLN A 72 15.79 16.52 1.74
CA GLN A 72 14.44 17.09 1.85
C GLN A 72 13.38 16.19 1.23
N VAL A 73 12.23 16.09 1.90
CA VAL A 73 11.03 15.43 1.37
C VAL A 73 10.38 16.36 0.35
N LEU A 74 10.02 15.81 -0.80
CA LEU A 74 9.36 16.58 -1.85
C LEU A 74 7.92 16.93 -1.42
N PRO A 75 7.44 18.16 -1.70
CA PRO A 75 6.04 18.51 -1.45
C PRO A 75 5.09 17.72 -2.37
N ARG A 76 5.59 17.25 -3.52
CA ARG A 76 4.87 16.35 -4.43
C ARG A 76 5.85 15.43 -5.15
N ALA A 77 5.51 14.15 -5.21
CA ALA A 77 6.21 13.14 -6.00
C ALA A 77 5.31 12.66 -7.14
N ILE A 78 5.91 12.18 -8.22
CA ILE A 78 5.20 11.55 -9.35
C ILE A 78 5.71 10.12 -9.48
N VAL A 79 4.79 9.17 -9.54
CA VAL A 79 5.12 7.75 -9.68
C VAL A 79 4.40 7.17 -10.88
N VAL A 80 5.14 6.55 -11.80
CA VAL A 80 4.55 5.85 -12.95
C VAL A 80 4.12 4.45 -12.52
N GLN A 81 2.82 4.18 -12.60
CA GLN A 81 2.27 2.88 -12.20
C GLN A 81 2.66 1.78 -13.19
N ARG A 82 3.20 0.66 -12.70
CA ARG A 82 3.71 -0.43 -13.54
C ARG A 82 2.64 -1.03 -14.47
N LYS A 83 1.41 -1.17 -13.97
CA LYS A 83 0.32 -1.81 -14.74
C LYS A 83 -0.16 -0.96 -15.91
N THR A 84 -0.26 0.35 -15.71
CA THR A 84 -0.93 1.26 -16.67
C THR A 84 0.03 2.18 -17.39
N GLN A 85 1.29 2.27 -16.95
CA GLN A 85 2.29 3.20 -17.48
C GLN A 85 1.82 4.65 -17.43
N ARG A 86 1.05 5.01 -16.39
CA ARG A 86 0.52 6.37 -16.19
C ARG A 86 1.07 6.96 -14.90
N PRO A 87 1.43 8.26 -14.90
CA PRO A 87 1.82 8.96 -13.69
C PRO A 87 0.63 9.16 -12.76
N VAL A 88 0.91 9.15 -11.45
CA VAL A 88 -0.01 9.52 -10.37
C VAL A 88 0.70 10.52 -9.45
#